data_AF-A0A2A5AZ28-F1
#
_entry.id   AF-A0A2A5AZ28-F1
#
_cell.length_a   1.000
_cell.length_b   1.000
_cell.length_c   1.000
_cell.angle_alpha   90.00
_cell.angle_beta   90.00
_cell.angle_gamma   90.00
#
_symmetry.space_group_name_H-M   'P 1'
#
loop_
_entity.id
_entity.type
_entity.pdbx_description
1 polymer ?
#
loop_
_entity_poly.entity_id
_entity_poly.type
_entity_poly.pdbx_seq_one_letter_code
_entity_poly.pdbx_strand_id
1 'polypeptide(L)'
;MKKLLSKLPNFPHRDKIFHALGCFGITIVAALILPDALFGIKGLWAACGIAAIVGIGKEVWDAMGHGTPDVWDLVADGVGIAAAVALLMVL
;
A
#
# COMPACT_ATOMS: atom_id res chain seq x y z
N MET A 1 6.40 -16.91 8.97
CA MET A 1 5.38 -15.84 9.08
C MET A 1 4.10 -16.27 9.79
N LYS A 2 3.43 -17.36 9.38
CA LYS A 2 2.16 -17.83 10.01
C LYS A 2 2.22 -17.98 11.56
N LYS A 3 3.32 -18.52 12.10
CA LYS A 3 3.55 -18.66 13.56
C LYS A 3 3.72 -17.34 14.32
N LEU A 4 4.10 -16.25 13.64
CA LEU A 4 4.28 -14.93 14.25
C LEU A 4 2.96 -14.16 14.23
N LEU A 5 2.23 -14.25 13.12
CA LEU A 5 0.90 -13.66 12.94
C LEU A 5 -0.15 -14.29 13.85
N SER A 6 -0.03 -15.58 14.19
CA SER A 6 -0.95 -16.28 15.11
C SER A 6 -0.86 -15.82 16.57
N LYS A 7 0.14 -15.00 16.92
CA LYS A 7 0.31 -14.42 18.26
C LYS A 7 -0.22 -12.98 18.36
N LEU A 8 -0.55 -12.35 17.24
CA LEU A 8 -1.12 -11.02 17.25
C LEU A 8 -2.61 -11.10 17.61
N PRO A 9 -3.15 -10.13 18.37
CA PRO A 9 -4.57 -10.09 18.67
C PRO A 9 -5.38 -10.11 17.37
N ASN A 10 -6.44 -10.92 17.34
CA ASN A 10 -7.29 -11.02 16.16
C ASN A 10 -8.25 -9.82 16.15
N PHE A 11 -7.79 -8.70 15.59
CA PHE A 11 -8.62 -7.52 15.42
C PHE A 11 -9.59 -7.70 14.24
N PRO A 12 -10.86 -7.29 14.37
CA PRO A 12 -11.73 -7.19 13.21
C PRO A 12 -11.07 -6.26 12.18
N HIS A 13 -11.06 -6.68 10.92
CA HIS A 13 -10.46 -5.94 9.79
C HIS A 13 -8.93 -5.78 9.80
N ARG A 14 -8.20 -6.64 10.53
CA ARG A 14 -6.72 -6.67 10.54
C ARG A 14 -6.10 -6.60 9.14
N ASP A 15 -6.70 -7.30 8.18
CA ASP A 15 -6.21 -7.38 6.80
C ASP A 15 -6.16 -6.02 6.11
N LYS A 16 -7.21 -5.20 6.31
CA LYS A 16 -7.35 -3.87 5.72
C LYS A 16 -6.34 -2.89 6.29
N ILE A 17 -6.03 -3.04 7.57
CA ILE A 17 -4.97 -2.25 8.21
C ILE A 17 -3.62 -2.57 7.56
N PHE A 18 -3.34 -3.85 7.25
CA PHE A 18 -2.10 -4.21 6.57
C PHE A 18 -2.03 -3.72 5.13
N HIS A 19 -3.15 -3.75 4.40
CA HIS A 19 -3.25 -3.14 3.06
C HIS A 19 -2.95 -1.63 3.10
N ALA A 20 -3.65 -0.89 3.96
CA ALA A 20 -3.45 0.55 4.12
C ALA A 20 -2.01 0.90 4.54
N LEU A 21 -1.46 0.21 5.54
CA LEU A 21 -0.08 0.44 5.99
C LEU A 21 0.96 0.04 4.94
N GLY A 22 0.70 -1.04 4.19
CA GLY A 22 1.57 -1.52 3.12
C GLY A 22 1.68 -0.49 2.01
N CYS A 23 0.54 -0.03 1.49
CA CYS A 23 0.51 0.99 0.42
C CYS A 23 1.00 2.36 0.89
N PHE A 24 0.74 2.74 2.15
CA PHE A 24 1.32 3.93 2.76
C PHE A 24 2.86 3.86 2.77
N GLY A 25 3.41 2.76 3.28
CA GLY A 25 4.86 2.54 3.37
C GLY A 25 5.53 2.49 2.00
N ILE A 26 4.94 1.78 1.03
CA ILE A 26 5.46 1.72 -0.34
C ILE A 26 5.49 3.12 -0.95
N THR A 27 4.42 3.91 -0.78
CA THR A 27 4.33 5.26 -1.34
C THR A 27 5.42 6.17 -0.76
N ILE A 28 5.63 6.17 0.57
CA ILE A 28 6.69 6.97 1.20
C ILE A 28 8.07 6.53 0.72
N VAL A 29 8.37 5.23 0.79
CA VAL A 29 9.69 4.72 0.44
C VAL A 29 9.99 4.97 -1.04
N ALA A 30 9.03 4.73 -1.93
CA ALA A 30 9.21 5.00 -3.36
C ALA A 30 9.39 6.50 -3.62
N ALA A 31 8.62 7.37 -2.96
CA ALA A 31 8.76 8.82 -3.12
C ALA A 31 10.13 9.34 -2.66
N LEU A 32 10.70 8.79 -1.58
CA LEU A 32 12.01 9.18 -1.05
C LEU A 32 13.19 8.65 -1.87
N ILE A 33 13.02 7.51 -2.56
CA ILE A 33 14.10 6.88 -3.35
C ILE A 33 14.10 7.38 -4.79
N LEU A 34 12.93 7.77 -5.33
CA LEU A 34 12.85 8.27 -6.70
C LEU A 34 13.60 9.62 -6.81
N PRO A 35 14.61 9.72 -7.67
CA PRO A 35 15.45 10.91 -7.73
C PRO A 35 14.65 12.13 -8.22
N ASP A 36 14.60 13.17 -7.38
CA ASP A 36 13.92 14.44 -7.68
C ASP A 36 14.37 15.07 -8.99
N ALA A 37 15.66 14.92 -9.34
CA ALA A 37 16.23 15.44 -10.58
C ALA A 37 15.62 14.82 -11.86
N LEU A 38 15.04 13.62 -11.76
CA LEU A 38 14.35 12.94 -12.86
C LEU A 38 12.83 13.10 -12.78
N PHE A 39 12.28 13.30 -11.57
CA PHE A 39 10.85 13.15 -11.36
C PHE A 39 10.16 14.32 -10.63
N GLY A 40 10.79 15.07 -9.72
CA GLY A 40 10.15 16.18 -9.00
C GLY A 40 8.74 15.85 -8.49
N ILE A 41 7.73 16.70 -8.75
CA ILE A 41 6.32 16.38 -8.41
C ILE A 41 5.80 15.09 -9.09
N LYS A 42 6.39 14.70 -10.23
CA LYS A 42 6.11 13.43 -10.92
C LYS A 42 6.67 12.22 -10.16
N GLY A 43 7.60 12.41 -9.22
CA GLY A 43 8.15 11.36 -8.37
C GLY A 43 7.12 10.84 -7.37
N LEU A 44 6.37 11.77 -6.77
CA LEU A 44 5.22 11.44 -5.93
C LEU A 44 4.14 10.68 -6.71
N TRP A 45 3.81 11.13 -7.91
CA TRP A 45 2.84 10.44 -8.77
C TRP A 45 3.32 9.05 -9.21
N ALA A 46 4.61 8.89 -9.51
CA ALA A 46 5.21 7.60 -9.81
C ALA A 46 5.17 6.67 -8.59
N ALA A 47 5.44 7.18 -7.38
CA ALA A 47 5.31 6.42 -6.14
C ALA A 47 3.87 5.94 -5.88
N CYS A 48 2.88 6.81 -6.12
CA CYS A 48 1.47 6.43 -6.05
C CYS A 48 1.13 5.33 -7.06
N GLY A 49 1.65 5.45 -8.29
CA GLY A 49 1.47 4.44 -9.34
C GLY A 49 2.07 3.08 -8.94
N ILE A 50 3.28 3.07 -8.37
CA ILE A 50 3.91 1.85 -7.87
C ILE A 50 3.06 1.19 -6.78
N ALA A 51 2.62 1.97 -5.78
CA ALA A 51 1.78 1.46 -4.70
C ALA A 51 0.45 0.90 -5.22
N ALA A 52 -0.21 1.61 -6.15
CA ALA A 52 -1.44 1.15 -6.77
C ALA A 52 -1.25 -0.14 -7.56
N ILE A 53 -0.16 -0.27 -8.34
CA ILE A 53 0.17 -1.51 -9.06
C ILE A 53 0.40 -2.67 -8.08
N VAL A 54 1.07 -2.42 -6.95
CA VAL A 54 1.28 -3.45 -5.92
C VAL A 54 -0.04 -3.89 -5.28
N GLY A 55 -0.89 -2.94 -4.87
CA GLY A 55 -2.20 -3.24 -4.28
C GLY A 55 -3.12 -4.02 -5.22
N ILE A 56 -3.30 -3.50 -6.44
CA ILE A 56 -4.07 -4.20 -7.49
C ILE A 56 -3.44 -5.56 -7.81
N GLY A 57 -2.12 -5.62 -7.93
CA GLY A 57 -1.38 -6.85 -8.20
C GLY A 57 -1.60 -7.92 -7.14
N LYS A 58 -1.66 -7.55 -5.85
CA LYS A 58 -2.02 -8.47 -4.77
C LYS A 58 -3.43 -9.01 -4.99
N GLU A 59 -4.43 -8.16 -5.21
CA GLU A 59 -5.82 -8.62 -5.39
C GLU A 59 -5.97 -9.54 -6.60
N VAL A 60 -5.25 -9.26 -7.69
CA VAL A 60 -5.17 -10.15 -8.86
C VAL A 60 -4.53 -11.48 -8.49
N TRP A 61 -3.43 -11.47 -7.73
CA TRP A 61 -2.74 -12.68 -7.27
C TRP A 61 -3.65 -13.53 -6.37
N ASP A 62 -4.41 -12.90 -5.48
CA ASP A 62 -5.37 -13.60 -4.63
C ASP A 62 -6.51 -14.23 -5.43
N ALA A 63 -7.02 -13.53 -6.45
CA ALA A 63 -8.01 -14.04 -7.38
C ALA A 63 -7.52 -15.26 -8.20
N MET A 64 -6.20 -15.43 -8.34
CA MET A 64 -5.59 -16.62 -8.94
C MET A 64 -5.52 -17.83 -8.00
N GLY A 65 -6.12 -17.75 -6.81
CA GLY A 65 -6.21 -18.84 -5.83
C GLY A 65 -5.15 -18.81 -4.72
N HIS A 66 -4.43 -17.69 -4.60
CA HIS A 66 -3.42 -17.51 -3.55
C HIS A 66 -3.94 -16.83 -2.27
N GLY A 67 -5.19 -16.35 -2.29
CA GLY A 67 -5.84 -15.67 -1.17
C GLY A 67 -7.33 -15.50 -1.39
N THR A 68 -7.92 -14.46 -0.81
CA THR A 68 -9.34 -14.12 -0.99
C THR A 68 -9.41 -12.67 -1.45
N PRO A 69 -9.76 -12.42 -2.72
CA PRO A 69 -9.87 -11.05 -3.21
C PRO A 69 -11.01 -10.32 -2.49
N ASP A 70 -10.76 -9.07 -2.09
CA ASP A 70 -11.72 -8.23 -1.38
C ASP A 70 -11.61 -6.78 -1.86
N VAL A 71 -12.71 -6.23 -2.38
CA VAL A 71 -12.80 -4.83 -2.85
C VAL A 71 -12.44 -3.85 -1.74
N TRP A 72 -12.74 -4.18 -0.49
CA TRP A 72 -12.43 -3.31 0.62
C TRP A 72 -10.93 -3.27 0.96
N ASP A 73 -10.15 -4.24 0.52
CA ASP A 73 -8.68 -4.20 0.62
C ASP A 73 -8.11 -3.21 -0.39
N LEU A 74 -8.69 -3.14 -1.59
CA LEU A 74 -8.35 -2.12 -2.59
C LEU A 74 -8.71 -0.70 -2.12
N VAL A 75 -9.84 -0.54 -1.42
CA VAL A 75 -10.20 0.74 -0.79
C VAL A 75 -9.18 1.10 0.30
N ALA A 76 -8.77 0.13 1.11
CA ALA A 76 -7.77 0.34 2.16
C ALA A 76 -6.40 0.74 1.57
N ASP A 77 -5.99 0.13 0.45
CA ASP A 77 -4.80 0.52 -0.31
C ASP A 77 -4.87 1.99 -0.73
N GLY A 78 -6.01 2.41 -1.32
CA GLY A 78 -6.25 3.80 -1.72
C GLY A 78 -6.16 4.78 -0.54
N VAL A 79 -6.71 4.42 0.63
CA VAL A 79 -6.59 5.23 1.86
C VAL A 79 -5.14 5.36 2.31
N GLY A 80 -4.37 4.27 2.24
CA GLY A 80 -2.94 4.27 2.55
C GLY A 80 -2.13 5.20 1.65
N ILE A 81 -2.37 5.15 0.34
CA ILE A 81 -1.73 6.04 -0.64
C ILE A 81 -2.10 7.50 -0.36
N ALA A 82 -3.39 7.79 -0.17
CA ALA A 82 -3.86 9.15 0.09
C ALA A 82 -3.25 9.75 1.37
N ALA A 83 -3.17 8.96 2.44
CA ALA A 83 -2.53 9.38 3.70
C ALA A 83 -1.02 9.65 3.52
N ALA A 84 -0.32 8.82 2.75
CA ALA A 84 1.10 9.03 2.45
C ALA A 84 1.31 10.32 1.63
N VAL A 85 0.48 10.55 0.61
CA VAL A 85 0.50 11.78 -0.19
C VAL A 85 0.26 13.01 0.68
N ALA A 86 -0.77 12.98 1.52
CA ALA A 86 -1.07 14.09 2.42
C ALA A 86 0.11 14.42 3.34
N LEU A 87 0.77 13.40 3.89
CA LEU A 87 1.97 13.57 4.72
C LEU A 87 3.14 14.15 3.91
N LEU A 88 3.42 13.61 2.73
CA LEU A 88 4.54 14.06 1.90
C LEU A 88 4.35 15.47 1.34
N MET A 89 3.11 15.95 1.18
CA MET A 89 2.82 17.32 0.74
C MET A 89 2.96 18.37 1.84
N VAL A 90 3.02 17.96 3.12
CA VAL A 90 3.17 18.88 4.27
C VAL A 90 4.56 18.83 4.91
N LEU A 91 5.43 17.93 4.44
CA LEU A 91 6.85 17.84 4.82
C LEU A 91 7.70 18.72 3.89
#